data_AF-A0A0N4U2U5-F1
#
_entry.id   AF-A0A0N4U2U5-F1
#
_cell.length_a   1.000
_cell.length_b   1.000
_cell.length_c   1.000
_cell.angle_alpha   90.00
_cell.angle_beta   90.00
_cell.angle_gamma   90.00
#
_symmetry.space_group_name_H-M   'P 1'
#
loop_
_entity.id
_entity.type
_entity.pdbx_description
1 polymer ?
#
loop_
_entity_poly.entity_id
_entity_poly.type
_entity_poly.pdbx_seq_one_letter_code
_entity_poly.pdbx_strand_id
1 'polypeptide(L)'
;MIGSVDQINSGILAVKKGIKRSKQNSICENGGIPNRNFTSISSETEHFTYSQCSSDNLEAQHRNKDQASSCGNSSISKSQKKGRYRYGNYDRYYGSRLGKTADPRMALLRKEWIEKKSVLDIGCNVGFLTLSIAKDFEPRRIIGIDIDEHLIGVARKNIRHYCKENVKRTFPSSFYSHFDQSSTSSFSTKFPDNIWFRRENYVLKNDALLDHVKEEYDVILALSITKWIHLNWGDDGLKRFFRRAFVQLRPGGLFIIEPQSFDTYKKRAKLMPEMMVNYKSIVLFPDKFKDYLINEVGFKKYEYLGIPNAKTPGYE
;
A
#
# COMPACT_ATOMS: atom_id res chain seq x y z
N MET A 1 -4.51 -24.94 26.45
CA MET A 1 -4.78 -25.53 25.11
C MET A 1 -3.89 -24.80 24.11
N ILE A 2 -3.14 -25.55 23.31
CA ILE A 2 -2.03 -25.10 22.46
C ILE A 2 -2.51 -23.97 21.53
N GLY A 3 -1.97 -22.76 21.70
CA GLY A 3 -2.22 -21.66 20.77
C GLY A 3 -1.70 -22.06 19.39
N SER A 4 -2.60 -22.13 18.41
CA SER A 4 -2.28 -22.58 17.06
C SER A 4 -1.25 -21.66 16.42
N VAL A 5 -0.08 -22.21 16.12
CA VAL A 5 1.02 -21.55 15.40
C VAL A 5 0.62 -21.20 13.94
N ASP A 6 -0.53 -21.69 13.47
CA ASP A 6 -1.01 -21.54 12.09
C ASP A 6 -1.69 -20.20 11.76
N GLN A 7 -2.02 -19.36 12.75
CA GLN A 7 -2.78 -18.12 12.49
C GLN A 7 -1.97 -16.99 11.86
N ILE A 8 -0.63 -17.06 11.85
CA ILE A 8 0.21 -15.96 11.32
C ILE A 8 0.14 -15.88 9.77
N ASN A 9 -0.36 -16.93 9.11
CA ASN A 9 -0.22 -17.10 7.66
C ASN A 9 -1.14 -16.24 6.78
N SER A 10 -2.17 -15.61 7.34
CA SER A 10 -3.15 -14.83 6.57
C SER A 10 -3.40 -13.41 7.08
N GLY A 11 -2.98 -13.08 8.30
CA GLY A 11 -3.25 -11.76 8.88
C GLY A 11 -2.22 -10.68 8.58
N ILE A 12 -2.57 -9.45 8.93
CA ILE A 12 -1.68 -8.30 8.87
C ILE A 12 -0.67 -8.37 10.01
N LEU A 13 0.61 -8.21 9.67
CA LEU A 13 1.73 -8.11 10.59
C LEU A 13 2.33 -6.70 10.51
N ALA A 14 2.55 -6.06 11.65
CA ALA A 14 3.30 -4.82 11.73
C ALA A 14 4.67 -5.10 12.36
N VAL A 15 5.77 -4.75 11.68
CA VAL A 15 7.14 -4.90 12.19
C VAL A 15 7.82 -3.53 12.33
N LYS A 16 8.43 -3.27 13.49
CA LYS A 16 9.00 -1.95 13.82
C LYS A 16 10.52 -1.95 13.73
N LYS A 17 11.08 -0.96 13.02
CA LYS A 17 12.52 -0.68 12.95
C LYS A 17 12.99 -0.12 14.29
N GLY A 18 14.18 -0.52 14.73
CA GLY A 18 14.79 0.02 15.95
C GLY A 18 15.03 1.53 15.86
N ILE A 19 15.03 2.20 17.00
CA ILE A 19 15.50 3.58 17.11
C ILE A 19 17.02 3.52 17.26
N LYS A 20 17.78 4.22 16.39
CA LYS A 20 19.23 4.41 16.61
C LYS A 20 19.38 5.22 17.89
N ARG A 21 19.83 4.60 18.99
CA ARG A 21 20.24 5.36 20.18
C ARG A 21 21.46 6.16 19.78
N SER A 22 21.34 7.49 19.66
CA SER A 22 22.50 8.35 19.83
C SER A 22 23.06 8.07 21.22
N LYS A 23 24.38 7.86 21.35
CA LYS A 23 25.05 7.97 22.65
C LYS A 23 24.87 9.42 23.10
N GLN A 24 23.86 9.69 23.92
CA GLN A 24 23.74 10.93 24.67
C GLN A 24 23.61 10.57 26.14
N ASN A 25 24.51 11.17 26.92
CA ASN A 25 24.64 11.05 28.35
C ASN A 25 23.29 11.25 29.05
N SER A 26 23.03 10.40 30.03
CA SER A 26 21.95 10.58 31.00
C SER A 26 22.19 11.88 31.78
N ILE A 27 21.42 12.92 31.47
CA ILE A 27 21.11 13.98 32.41
C ILE A 27 19.65 13.80 32.77
N CYS A 28 19.45 13.48 34.05
CA CYS A 28 18.14 13.38 34.68
C CYS A 28 17.57 14.80 34.79
N GLU A 29 16.43 15.07 34.17
CA GLU A 29 15.58 16.19 34.59
C GLU A 29 14.17 15.69 34.88
N ASN A 30 13.81 15.84 36.15
CA ASN A 30 12.45 15.71 36.67
C ASN A 30 11.66 16.93 36.21
N GLY A 31 10.62 16.72 35.40
CA GLY A 31 9.68 17.75 35.01
C GLY A 31 8.33 17.12 34.71
N GLY A 32 7.49 16.97 35.73
CA GLY A 32 6.12 16.53 35.59
C GLY A 32 5.27 17.61 34.91
N ILE A 33 4.47 17.22 33.92
CA ILE A 33 3.34 18.00 33.41
C ILE A 33 2.12 17.07 33.41
N PRO A 34 0.98 17.49 33.98
CA PRO A 34 -0.17 16.61 34.15
C PRO A 34 -0.90 16.33 32.84
N ASN A 35 -1.41 15.11 32.75
CA ASN A 35 -2.24 14.58 31.67
C ASN A 35 -3.49 15.45 31.47
N ARG A 36 -3.67 15.99 30.26
CA ARG A 36 -4.96 16.51 29.82
C ARG A 36 -5.75 15.37 29.17
N ASN A 37 -6.90 15.06 29.76
CA ASN A 37 -7.88 14.14 29.22
C ASN A 37 -8.33 14.61 27.83
N PHE A 38 -8.02 13.81 26.81
CA PHE A 38 -8.59 13.97 25.48
C PHE A 38 -9.91 13.22 25.43
N THR A 39 -11.01 13.94 25.48
CA THR A 39 -12.33 13.42 25.15
C THR A 39 -12.36 13.10 23.66
N SER A 40 -12.52 11.82 23.33
CA SER A 40 -12.76 11.38 21.95
C SER A 40 -14.12 11.88 21.51
N ILE A 41 -14.14 12.86 20.61
CA ILE A 41 -15.33 13.18 19.82
C ILE A 41 -15.42 12.11 18.73
N SER A 42 -16.37 11.20 18.89
CA SER A 42 -16.80 10.30 17.81
C SER A 42 -17.48 11.15 16.75
N SER A 43 -16.73 11.54 15.72
CA SER A 43 -17.33 12.03 14.48
C SER A 43 -17.65 10.81 13.62
N GLU A 44 -18.95 10.58 13.37
CA GLU A 44 -19.41 9.64 12.35
C GLU A 44 -18.81 10.07 11.01
N THR A 45 -17.75 9.38 10.61
CA THR A 45 -17.03 9.67 9.37
C THR A 45 -17.65 8.77 8.31
N GLU A 46 -18.43 9.36 7.39
CA GLU A 46 -18.98 8.62 6.26
C GLU A 46 -17.83 7.99 5.43
N HIS A 47 -17.68 6.67 5.57
CA HIS A 47 -16.71 5.90 4.80
C HIS A 47 -17.19 5.73 3.36
N PHE A 48 -16.33 6.10 2.41
CA PHE A 48 -16.64 6.03 0.98
C PHE A 48 -16.61 4.57 0.51
N THR A 49 -17.64 4.13 -0.21
CA THR A 49 -17.80 2.71 -0.60
C THR A 49 -17.31 2.49 -2.04
N TYR A 50 -16.78 1.29 -2.34
CA TYR A 50 -16.29 0.95 -3.68
C TYR A 50 -17.34 1.15 -4.80
N SER A 51 -18.63 1.00 -4.46
CA SER A 51 -19.72 1.20 -5.40
C SER A 51 -19.75 2.61 -6.01
N GLN A 52 -19.44 3.64 -5.21
CA GLN A 52 -19.47 5.04 -5.64
C GLN A 52 -18.34 5.38 -6.65
N CYS A 53 -17.25 4.60 -6.67
CA CYS A 53 -16.11 4.81 -7.57
C CYS A 53 -16.19 3.95 -8.85
N SER A 54 -17.03 2.91 -8.84
CA SER A 54 -17.09 1.92 -9.92
C SER A 54 -18.01 2.33 -11.08
N SER A 55 -19.07 3.09 -10.80
CA SER A 55 -20.06 3.54 -11.80
C SER A 55 -19.39 4.31 -12.95
N ASP A 56 -18.51 5.25 -12.61
CA ASP A 56 -17.88 6.14 -13.60
C ASP A 56 -16.76 5.46 -14.39
N ASN A 57 -16.10 4.45 -13.80
CA ASN A 57 -15.06 3.67 -14.47
C ASN A 57 -15.65 2.70 -15.51
N LEU A 58 -16.87 2.20 -15.30
CA LEU A 58 -17.60 1.41 -16.30
C LEU A 58 -18.04 2.28 -17.49
N GLU A 59 -18.54 3.50 -17.27
CA GLU A 59 -18.85 4.43 -18.36
C GLU A 59 -17.61 4.83 -19.18
N ALA A 60 -16.47 5.08 -18.53
CA ALA A 60 -15.24 5.44 -19.23
C ALA A 60 -14.66 4.28 -20.08
N GLN A 61 -14.92 3.02 -19.70
CA GLN A 61 -14.56 1.85 -20.50
C GLN A 61 -15.50 1.65 -21.70
N HIS A 62 -16.77 2.04 -21.59
CA HIS A 62 -17.70 2.03 -22.72
C HIS A 62 -17.35 3.13 -23.74
N ARG A 63 -17.07 4.36 -23.31
CA ARG A 63 -16.72 5.46 -24.23
C ARG A 63 -15.43 5.23 -25.04
N ASN A 64 -14.48 4.46 -24.51
CA ASN A 64 -13.25 4.11 -25.23
C ASN A 64 -13.40 2.95 -26.22
N LYS A 65 -14.48 2.15 -26.14
CA LYS A 65 -14.75 1.11 -27.15
C LYS A 65 -15.25 1.71 -28.47
N ASP A 66 -15.92 2.85 -28.43
CA ASP A 66 -16.50 3.49 -29.61
C ASP A 66 -15.48 4.29 -30.44
N GLN A 67 -14.24 4.45 -29.96
CA GLN A 67 -13.14 5.10 -30.71
C GLN A 67 -12.01 4.15 -31.13
N ALA A 68 -12.13 2.85 -30.84
CA ALA A 68 -11.11 1.84 -31.18
C ALA A 68 -11.45 1.05 -32.47
N SER A 69 -12.03 1.71 -33.48
CA SER A 69 -12.33 1.13 -34.79
C SER A 69 -11.39 1.67 -35.88
N SER A 70 -10.08 1.68 -35.66
CA SER A 70 -9.08 2.02 -36.71
C SER A 70 -7.64 1.68 -36.31
N CYS A 71 -7.35 0.43 -35.97
CA CYS A 71 -5.99 -0.13 -36.11
C CYS A 71 -6.05 -1.66 -35.94
N GLY A 72 -5.30 -2.38 -36.78
CA GLY A 72 -5.52 -3.78 -37.12
C GLY A 72 -5.76 -4.74 -35.95
N ASN A 73 -6.78 -5.60 -36.11
CA ASN A 73 -7.05 -6.76 -35.28
C ASN A 73 -5.90 -7.79 -35.39
N SER A 74 -4.82 -7.57 -34.66
CA SER A 74 -3.91 -8.65 -34.29
C SER A 74 -4.55 -9.37 -33.11
N SER A 75 -5.07 -10.58 -33.35
CA SER A 75 -5.71 -11.41 -32.33
C SER A 75 -4.69 -11.76 -31.24
N ILE A 76 -4.65 -10.97 -30.16
CA ILE A 76 -3.78 -11.19 -29.01
C ILE A 76 -3.99 -12.61 -28.50
N SER A 77 -2.92 -13.41 -28.50
CA SER A 77 -2.96 -14.81 -28.10
C SER A 77 -3.51 -14.96 -26.67
N LYS A 78 -4.21 -16.08 -26.38
CA LYS A 78 -4.68 -16.40 -25.02
C LYS A 78 -3.56 -16.34 -23.98
N SER A 79 -2.31 -16.65 -24.38
CA SER A 79 -1.12 -16.55 -23.54
C SER A 79 -0.80 -15.10 -23.14
N GLN A 80 -0.74 -14.18 -24.11
CA GLN A 80 -0.52 -12.75 -23.83
C GLN A 80 -1.63 -12.16 -22.95
N LYS A 81 -2.90 -12.56 -23.15
CA LYS A 81 -4.01 -12.12 -22.28
C LYS A 81 -3.85 -12.58 -20.82
N LYS A 82 -3.30 -13.78 -20.58
CA LYS A 82 -3.03 -14.27 -19.21
C LYS A 82 -1.86 -13.53 -18.56
N GLY A 83 -0.81 -13.26 -19.32
CA GLY A 83 0.38 -12.54 -18.86
C GLY A 83 0.08 -11.12 -18.37
N ARG A 84 -1.01 -10.50 -18.84
CA ARG A 84 -1.46 -9.16 -18.40
C ARG A 84 -1.55 -9.02 -16.89
N TYR A 85 -1.96 -10.08 -16.17
CA TYR A 85 -2.14 -10.05 -14.71
C TYR A 85 -1.01 -10.72 -13.93
N ARG A 86 0.17 -10.90 -14.55
CA ARG A 86 1.30 -11.59 -13.91
C ARG A 86 1.75 -10.96 -12.60
N TYR A 87 1.52 -9.66 -12.41
CA TYR A 87 1.89 -8.91 -11.22
C TYR A 87 0.75 -8.76 -10.20
N GLY A 88 -0.40 -9.41 -10.42
CA GLY A 88 -1.57 -9.22 -9.56
C GLY A 88 -2.30 -7.90 -9.78
N ASN A 89 -1.97 -7.20 -10.86
CA ASN A 89 -2.52 -5.93 -11.34
C ASN A 89 -3.95 -6.08 -11.90
N TYR A 90 -4.86 -6.68 -11.11
CA TYR A 90 -6.27 -6.82 -11.46
C TYR A 90 -6.98 -5.48 -11.33
N ASP A 91 -7.63 -5.03 -12.40
CA ASP A 91 -8.43 -3.81 -12.48
C ASP A 91 -9.66 -3.84 -11.55
N ARG A 92 -10.22 -5.03 -11.31
CA ARG A 92 -11.38 -5.25 -10.43
C ARG A 92 -11.02 -5.80 -9.05
N TYR A 93 -9.78 -5.61 -8.60
CA TYR A 93 -9.30 -6.15 -7.32
C TYR A 93 -10.22 -5.82 -6.14
N TYR A 94 -10.62 -4.55 -6.03
CA TYR A 94 -11.51 -4.10 -4.96
C TYR A 94 -12.97 -4.52 -5.18
N GLY A 95 -13.42 -4.70 -6.43
CA GLY A 95 -14.76 -5.21 -6.71
C GLY A 95 -14.98 -6.63 -6.19
N SER A 96 -13.97 -7.49 -6.29
CA SER A 96 -14.01 -8.82 -5.71
C SER A 96 -13.72 -8.88 -4.21
N ARG A 97 -13.04 -7.85 -3.64
CA ARG A 97 -12.68 -7.83 -2.21
C ARG A 97 -13.73 -7.14 -1.33
N LEU A 98 -14.36 -6.05 -1.79
CA LEU A 98 -15.05 -5.09 -0.93
C LEU A 98 -16.58 -5.09 -1.02
N GLY A 99 -17.17 -5.65 -2.08
CA GLY A 99 -18.61 -5.48 -2.29
C GLY A 99 -19.02 -4.00 -2.21
N LYS A 100 -19.94 -3.66 -1.28
CA LYS A 100 -20.44 -2.28 -1.03
C LYS A 100 -19.93 -1.65 0.28
N THR A 101 -18.93 -2.24 0.95
CA THR A 101 -18.48 -1.75 2.28
C THR A 101 -17.10 -1.11 2.23
N ALA A 102 -16.72 -0.44 3.32
CA ALA A 102 -15.35 0.01 3.54
C ALA A 102 -14.37 -1.18 3.51
N ASP A 103 -13.09 -0.89 3.26
CA ASP A 103 -12.04 -1.92 3.26
C ASP A 103 -11.82 -2.46 4.68
N PRO A 104 -12.00 -3.77 4.94
CA PRO A 104 -11.87 -4.32 6.30
C PRO A 104 -10.47 -4.13 6.89
N ARG A 105 -9.45 -3.90 6.05
CA ARG A 105 -8.10 -3.59 6.50
C ARG A 105 -8.03 -2.24 7.22
N MET A 106 -8.91 -1.29 6.91
CA MET A 106 -8.97 0.00 7.62
C MET A 106 -9.21 -0.18 9.12
N ALA A 107 -10.01 -1.17 9.52
CA ALA A 107 -10.32 -1.44 10.93
C ALA A 107 -9.13 -2.02 11.72
N LEU A 108 -8.15 -2.61 11.03
CA LEU A 108 -6.96 -3.18 11.65
C LEU A 108 -5.80 -2.18 11.72
N LEU A 109 -5.84 -1.13 10.90
CA LEU A 109 -4.86 -0.07 10.90
C LEU A 109 -5.20 0.95 12.00
N ARG A 110 -4.16 1.47 12.66
CA ARG A 110 -4.29 2.44 13.75
C ARG A 110 -3.96 3.85 13.28
N LYS A 111 -4.86 4.81 13.51
CA LYS A 111 -4.69 6.19 13.06
C LYS A 111 -3.42 6.81 13.61
N GLU A 112 -3.07 6.56 14.87
CA GLU A 112 -1.87 7.11 15.52
C GLU A 112 -0.54 6.63 14.90
N TRP A 113 -0.55 5.53 14.14
CA TRP A 113 0.61 5.08 13.39
C TRP A 113 0.82 5.86 12.09
N ILE A 114 -0.24 6.49 11.57
CA ILE A 114 -0.28 7.07 10.22
C ILE A 114 -0.44 8.60 10.27
N GLU A 115 -1.15 9.14 11.27
CA GLU A 115 -1.41 10.57 11.40
C GLU A 115 -0.11 11.37 11.42
N LYS A 116 -0.03 12.42 10.58
CA LYS A 116 1.14 13.29 10.41
C LYS A 116 2.43 12.57 10.01
N LYS A 117 2.34 11.31 9.56
CA LYS A 117 3.47 10.51 9.09
C LYS A 117 3.65 10.57 7.58
N SER A 118 4.86 10.25 7.15
CA SER A 118 5.20 10.00 5.75
C SER A 118 4.99 8.52 5.42
N VAL A 119 4.04 8.21 4.54
CA VAL A 119 3.60 6.86 4.23
C VAL A 119 3.90 6.48 2.79
N LEU A 120 4.32 5.23 2.57
CA LEU A 120 4.40 4.60 1.25
C LEU A 120 3.44 3.41 1.22
N ASP A 121 2.65 3.29 0.16
CA ASP A 121 1.77 2.14 -0.09
C ASP A 121 2.22 1.41 -1.36
N ILE A 122 2.75 0.18 -1.19
CA ILE A 122 3.35 -0.61 -2.26
C ILE A 122 2.34 -1.58 -2.85
N GLY A 123 2.11 -1.47 -4.16
CA GLY A 123 1.07 -2.24 -4.84
C GLY A 123 -0.32 -1.63 -4.61
N CYS A 124 -0.43 -0.30 -4.69
CA CYS A 124 -1.65 0.42 -4.35
C CYS A 124 -2.84 0.14 -5.29
N ASN A 125 -2.60 -0.51 -6.43
CA ASN A 125 -3.60 -0.82 -7.44
C ASN A 125 -4.32 0.48 -7.90
N VAL A 126 -5.66 0.48 -7.99
CA VAL A 126 -6.44 1.70 -8.29
C VAL A 126 -6.60 2.66 -7.11
N GLY A 127 -5.81 2.48 -6.04
CA GLY A 127 -5.67 3.44 -4.94
C GLY A 127 -6.80 3.49 -3.94
N PHE A 128 -7.78 2.57 -3.95
CA PHE A 128 -8.97 2.66 -3.08
C PHE A 128 -8.59 2.69 -1.59
N LEU A 129 -7.76 1.75 -1.11
CA LEU A 129 -7.30 1.74 0.28
C LEU A 129 -6.41 2.95 0.58
N THR A 130 -5.50 3.30 -0.33
CA THR A 130 -4.60 4.45 -0.20
C THR A 130 -5.38 5.76 -0.04
N LEU A 131 -6.44 5.95 -0.82
CA LEU A 131 -7.34 7.11 -0.76
C LEU A 131 -8.09 7.17 0.58
N SER A 132 -8.62 6.04 1.05
CA SER A 132 -9.27 5.96 2.37
C SER A 132 -8.31 6.30 3.51
N ILE A 133 -7.08 5.80 3.47
CA ILE A 133 -6.04 6.13 4.46
C ILE A 133 -5.69 7.63 4.40
N ALA A 134 -5.50 8.18 3.20
CA ALA A 134 -5.17 9.59 3.02
C ALA A 134 -6.22 10.54 3.60
N LYS A 135 -7.50 10.18 3.40
CA LYS A 135 -8.66 10.95 3.85
C LYS A 135 -8.89 10.80 5.35
N ASP A 136 -8.92 9.57 5.86
CA ASP A 136 -9.44 9.31 7.21
C ASP A 136 -8.34 9.39 8.29
N PHE A 137 -7.08 9.06 7.94
CA PHE A 137 -5.97 9.02 8.89
C PHE A 137 -5.01 10.20 8.80
N GLU A 138 -5.18 11.09 7.83
CA GLU A 138 -4.47 12.38 7.73
C GLU A 138 -2.92 12.26 7.86
N PRO A 139 -2.27 11.43 7.02
CA PRO A 139 -0.81 11.43 6.95
C PRO A 139 -0.29 12.79 6.50
N ARG A 140 0.96 13.11 6.86
CA ARG A 140 1.68 14.29 6.31
C ARG A 140 1.78 14.17 4.80
N ARG A 141 2.09 12.96 4.32
CA ARG A 141 2.05 12.57 2.91
C ARG A 141 1.85 11.07 2.81
N ILE A 142 1.11 10.61 1.81
CA ILE A 142 1.07 9.21 1.39
C ILE A 142 1.34 9.12 -0.11
N ILE A 143 2.25 8.21 -0.48
CA ILE A 143 2.53 7.90 -1.88
C ILE A 143 2.08 6.47 -2.15
N GLY A 144 1.14 6.30 -3.08
CA GLY A 144 0.79 4.99 -3.63
C GLY A 144 1.65 4.68 -4.85
N ILE A 145 2.28 3.51 -4.87
CA ILE A 145 3.01 3.02 -6.03
C ILE A 145 2.44 1.70 -6.54
N ASP A 146 2.45 1.54 -7.86
CA ASP A 146 2.08 0.30 -8.54
C ASP A 146 2.93 0.14 -9.80
N ILE A 147 3.11 -1.09 -10.26
CA ILE A 147 3.91 -1.39 -11.44
C ILE A 147 3.16 -1.08 -12.74
N ASP A 148 1.83 -1.08 -12.69
CA ASP A 148 0.94 -0.89 -13.83
C ASP A 148 0.54 0.58 -14.00
N GLU A 149 0.96 1.20 -15.09
CA GLU A 149 0.66 2.61 -15.41
C GLU A 149 -0.84 2.85 -15.59
N HIS A 150 -1.59 1.87 -16.11
CA HIS A 150 -3.03 2.02 -16.27
C HIS A 150 -3.72 2.12 -14.91
N LEU A 151 -3.35 1.26 -13.96
CA LEU A 151 -3.91 1.29 -12.60
C LEU A 151 -3.58 2.60 -11.89
N ILE A 152 -2.35 3.09 -12.04
CA ILE A 152 -1.95 4.40 -11.50
C ILE A 152 -2.74 5.54 -12.15
N GLY A 153 -2.98 5.48 -13.46
CA GLY A 153 -3.85 6.43 -14.16
C GLY A 153 -5.28 6.44 -13.60
N VAL A 154 -5.84 5.26 -13.28
CA VAL A 154 -7.14 5.14 -12.62
C VAL A 154 -7.09 5.67 -11.18
N ALA A 155 -6.05 5.35 -10.40
CA ALA A 155 -5.89 5.82 -9.03
C ALA A 155 -5.86 7.36 -8.94
N ARG A 156 -5.14 8.02 -9.85
CA ARG A 156 -5.12 9.50 -9.95
C ARG A 156 -6.51 10.05 -10.27
N LYS A 157 -7.25 9.43 -11.19
CA LYS A 157 -8.63 9.82 -11.50
C LYS A 157 -9.55 9.62 -10.30
N ASN A 158 -9.32 8.59 -9.49
CA ASN A 158 -10.16 8.26 -8.35
C ASN A 158 -10.11 9.31 -7.23
N ILE A 159 -9.06 10.15 -7.14
CA ILE A 159 -8.95 11.24 -6.16
C ILE A 159 -10.22 12.10 -6.15
N ARG A 160 -10.75 12.44 -7.34
CA ARG A 160 -11.91 13.31 -7.50
C ARG A 160 -13.18 12.77 -6.81
N HIS A 161 -13.32 11.44 -6.70
CA HIS A 161 -14.48 10.81 -6.07
C HIS A 161 -14.44 10.93 -4.54
N TYR A 162 -13.27 11.22 -3.97
CA TYR A 162 -13.09 11.35 -2.52
C TYR A 162 -13.08 12.81 -2.06
N CYS A 163 -12.93 13.75 -2.98
CA CYS A 163 -13.14 15.18 -2.73
C CYS A 163 -14.66 15.42 -2.58
N LYS A 164 -15.12 15.93 -1.43
CA LYS A 164 -16.53 16.32 -1.24
C LYS A 164 -16.98 17.25 -2.38
N GLU A 165 -18.24 17.13 -2.81
CA GLU A 165 -18.84 17.96 -3.88
C GLU A 165 -18.72 19.47 -3.66
N ASN A 166 -18.46 19.90 -2.42
CA ASN A 166 -18.34 21.32 -2.06
C ASN A 166 -16.98 21.97 -2.41
N VAL A 167 -16.06 21.28 -3.07
CA VAL A 167 -14.92 21.96 -3.71
C VAL A 167 -15.40 22.45 -5.08
N LYS A 168 -15.98 23.66 -5.11
CA LYS A 168 -16.07 24.46 -6.35
C LYS A 168 -14.73 24.32 -7.06
N ARG A 169 -14.76 23.91 -8.32
CA ARG A 169 -13.59 23.72 -9.19
C ARG A 169 -12.82 25.03 -9.39
N THR A 170 -12.12 25.50 -8.36
CA THR A 170 -11.02 26.42 -8.55
C THR A 170 -9.83 25.58 -8.97
N PHE A 171 -9.31 25.87 -10.17
CA PHE A 171 -8.02 25.38 -10.64
C PHE A 171 -6.98 25.43 -9.52
N PRO A 172 -5.97 24.52 -9.51
CA PRO A 172 -4.97 24.51 -8.46
C PRO A 172 -4.40 25.91 -8.26
N SER A 173 -4.23 26.34 -7.00
CA SER A 173 -3.78 27.70 -6.66
C SER A 173 -2.47 28.11 -7.34
N SER A 174 -1.72 27.15 -7.89
CA SER A 174 -0.57 27.38 -8.76
C SER A 174 -0.91 28.14 -10.06
N PHE A 175 -2.18 28.28 -10.44
CA PHE A 175 -2.61 29.15 -11.56
C PHE A 175 -2.91 30.60 -11.14
N TYR A 176 -3.12 30.87 -9.84
CA TYR A 176 -3.37 32.22 -9.31
C TYR A 176 -2.14 32.84 -8.64
N SER A 177 -1.07 32.06 -8.41
CA SER A 177 0.14 32.49 -7.70
C SER A 177 1.06 33.46 -8.48
N HIS A 178 0.61 34.00 -9.63
CA HIS A 178 1.35 35.06 -10.32
C HIS A 178 1.04 36.48 -9.83
N PHE A 179 0.18 36.65 -8.81
CA PHE A 179 -0.16 37.97 -8.26
C PHE A 179 0.01 38.18 -6.75
N ASP A 180 0.46 37.18 -5.98
CA ASP A 180 0.83 37.42 -4.58
C ASP A 180 2.12 36.70 -4.23
N GLN A 181 3.18 37.51 -4.12
CA GLN A 181 4.55 37.10 -3.86
C GLN A 181 4.89 37.16 -2.35
N SER A 182 3.90 36.95 -1.46
CA SER A 182 4.10 37.09 -0.01
C SER A 182 3.58 35.96 0.89
N SER A 183 2.83 34.97 0.39
CA SER A 183 2.46 33.82 1.22
C SER A 183 3.58 32.77 1.22
N THR A 184 4.23 32.56 2.37
CA THR A 184 4.96 31.32 2.64
C THR A 184 3.98 30.16 2.43
N SER A 185 4.00 29.53 1.25
CA SER A 185 3.02 28.50 0.89
C SER A 185 3.25 27.28 1.78
N SER A 186 2.60 27.28 2.94
CA SER A 186 2.47 26.11 3.80
C SER A 186 1.89 24.99 2.93
N PHE A 187 2.70 23.98 2.62
CA PHE A 187 2.21 22.79 1.92
C PHE A 187 1.09 22.18 2.77
N SER A 188 -0.14 22.28 2.28
CA SER A 188 -1.32 21.69 2.90
C SER A 188 -1.10 20.20 3.09
N THR A 189 -1.27 19.70 4.32
CA THR A 189 -1.23 18.26 4.63
C THR A 189 -2.63 17.66 4.68
N LYS A 190 -3.63 18.35 4.15
CA LYS A 190 -5.01 17.89 4.11
C LYS A 190 -5.29 17.17 2.79
N PHE A 191 -6.22 16.23 2.80
CA PHE A 191 -6.70 15.60 1.57
C PHE A 191 -7.38 16.65 0.66
N PRO A 192 -7.11 16.67 -0.67
CA PRO A 192 -6.29 15.72 -1.45
C PRO A 192 -4.81 16.11 -1.61
N ASP A 193 -4.34 17.18 -0.98
CA ASP A 193 -2.96 17.68 -1.12
C ASP A 193 -1.92 16.77 -0.46
N ASN A 194 -2.34 15.80 0.35
CA ASN A 194 -1.45 14.85 1.04
C ASN A 194 -1.26 13.51 0.32
N ILE A 195 -1.79 13.32 -0.89
CA ILE A 195 -1.74 12.04 -1.62
C ILE A 195 -1.16 12.18 -3.03
N TRP A 196 -0.26 11.26 -3.39
CA TRP A 196 0.31 11.14 -4.74
C TRP A 196 0.36 9.69 -5.21
N PHE A 197 0.30 9.50 -6.52
CA PHE A 197 0.46 8.19 -7.17
C PHE A 197 1.55 8.22 -8.24
N ARG A 198 2.43 7.22 -8.22
CA ARG A 198 3.46 7.05 -9.26
C ARG A 198 3.63 5.59 -9.66
N ARG A 199 3.96 5.38 -10.93
CA ARG A 199 4.30 4.06 -11.45
C ARG A 199 5.73 3.71 -11.06
N GLU A 200 5.90 2.58 -10.38
CA GLU A 200 7.21 2.11 -9.91
C GLU A 200 7.18 0.60 -9.68
N ASN A 201 8.23 -0.11 -10.12
CA ASN A 201 8.53 -1.43 -9.57
C ASN A 201 9.40 -1.27 -8.32
N TYR A 202 8.86 -1.64 -7.16
CA TYR A 202 9.59 -1.52 -5.90
C TYR A 202 10.71 -2.56 -5.73
N VAL A 203 10.68 -3.68 -6.46
CA VAL A 203 11.77 -4.67 -6.41
C VAL A 203 12.95 -4.15 -7.24
N LEU A 204 14.05 -3.81 -6.56
CA LEU A 204 15.28 -3.35 -7.20
C LEU A 204 15.88 -4.45 -8.09
N LYS A 205 16.63 -4.07 -9.12
CA LYS A 205 17.19 -5.00 -10.11
C LYS A 205 18.27 -5.92 -9.53
N ASN A 206 19.06 -5.42 -8.57
CA ASN A 206 20.13 -6.16 -7.90
C ASN A 206 20.36 -5.59 -6.48
N ASP A 207 21.16 -6.30 -5.68
CA ASP A 207 21.41 -5.95 -4.29
C ASP A 207 22.29 -4.70 -4.14
N ALA A 208 23.17 -4.40 -5.10
CA ALA A 208 24.01 -3.19 -5.07
C ALA A 208 23.20 -1.89 -5.05
N LEU A 209 21.99 -1.90 -5.61
CA LEU A 209 21.09 -0.73 -5.54
C LEU A 209 20.54 -0.46 -4.13
N LEU A 210 20.65 -1.40 -3.18
CA LEU A 210 20.23 -1.18 -1.79
C LEU A 210 21.08 -0.11 -1.10
N ASP A 211 22.36 0.02 -1.45
CA ASP A 211 23.29 0.99 -0.86
C ASP A 211 22.92 2.44 -1.16
N HIS A 212 22.09 2.66 -2.18
CA HIS A 212 21.58 3.97 -2.57
C HIS A 212 20.19 4.29 -2.00
N VAL A 213 19.56 3.35 -1.28
CA VAL A 213 18.25 3.58 -0.65
C VAL A 213 18.43 4.44 0.59
N LYS A 214 17.66 5.52 0.70
CA LYS A 214 17.68 6.44 1.83
C LYS A 214 16.44 6.32 2.70
N GLU A 215 16.56 6.70 3.97
CA GLU A 215 15.45 6.77 4.90
C GLU A 215 14.47 7.88 4.46
N GLU A 216 13.22 7.54 4.13
CA GLU A 216 12.23 8.47 3.58
C GLU A 216 10.87 8.43 4.26
N TYR A 217 10.48 7.25 4.77
CA TYR A 217 9.13 6.96 5.26
C TYR A 217 9.11 6.60 6.74
N ASP A 218 8.03 6.96 7.40
CA ASP A 218 7.74 6.57 8.78
C ASP A 218 6.92 5.27 8.81
N VAL A 219 6.08 5.06 7.78
CA VAL A 219 5.30 3.84 7.57
C VAL A 219 5.43 3.38 6.11
N ILE A 220 5.62 2.08 5.91
CA ILE A 220 5.53 1.44 4.60
C ILE A 220 4.46 0.34 4.69
N LEU A 221 3.51 0.36 3.75
CA LEU A 221 2.45 -0.63 3.60
C LEU A 221 2.79 -1.57 2.44
N ALA A 222 2.61 -2.87 2.67
CA ALA A 222 2.79 -3.94 1.71
C ALA A 222 1.65 -4.95 1.86
N LEU A 223 0.46 -4.53 1.44
CA LEU A 223 -0.77 -5.26 1.70
C LEU A 223 -1.13 -6.11 0.47
N SER A 224 -1.21 -7.43 0.61
CA SER A 224 -1.54 -8.35 -0.48
C SER A 224 -0.59 -8.28 -1.69
N ILE A 225 0.70 -7.98 -1.48
CA ILE A 225 1.67 -7.84 -2.57
C ILE A 225 2.78 -8.89 -2.58
N THR A 226 3.03 -9.56 -1.44
CA THR A 226 4.20 -10.45 -1.26
C THR A 226 4.16 -11.64 -2.20
N LYS A 227 3.01 -12.28 -2.40
CA LYS A 227 2.84 -13.39 -3.36
C LYS A 227 3.27 -12.99 -4.77
N TRP A 228 2.86 -11.81 -5.21
CA TRP A 228 3.15 -11.36 -6.57
C TRP A 228 4.63 -11.05 -6.75
N ILE A 229 5.26 -10.51 -5.71
CA ILE A 229 6.71 -10.31 -5.68
C ILE A 229 7.43 -11.65 -5.73
N HIS A 230 7.05 -12.56 -4.87
CA HIS A 230 7.67 -13.85 -4.69
C HIS A 230 7.58 -14.73 -5.95
N LEU A 231 6.42 -14.72 -6.63
CA LEU A 231 6.26 -15.44 -7.89
C LEU A 231 7.02 -14.80 -9.06
N ASN A 232 7.19 -13.48 -9.11
CA ASN A 232 7.87 -12.83 -10.25
C ASN A 232 9.38 -12.73 -10.08
N TRP A 233 9.89 -12.65 -8.85
CA TRP A 233 11.32 -12.42 -8.58
C TRP A 233 11.94 -13.43 -7.60
N GLY A 234 11.22 -14.50 -7.24
CA GLY A 234 11.72 -15.55 -6.36
C GLY A 234 12.04 -15.07 -4.94
N ASP A 235 12.72 -15.92 -4.18
CA ASP A 235 13.19 -15.59 -2.82
C ASP A 235 14.11 -14.38 -2.83
N ASP A 236 15.02 -14.25 -3.79
CA ASP A 236 15.98 -13.15 -3.85
C ASP A 236 15.28 -11.79 -4.02
N GLY A 237 14.29 -11.71 -4.91
CA GLY A 237 13.48 -10.50 -5.07
C GLY A 237 12.68 -10.15 -3.83
N LEU A 238 12.11 -11.16 -3.15
CA LEU A 238 11.35 -10.95 -1.92
C LEU A 238 12.25 -10.51 -0.75
N LYS A 239 13.43 -11.10 -0.61
CA LYS A 239 14.43 -10.70 0.39
C LYS A 239 14.92 -9.28 0.14
N ARG A 240 15.21 -8.93 -1.11
CA ARG A 240 15.58 -7.56 -1.52
C ARG A 240 14.46 -6.57 -1.26
N PHE A 241 13.21 -6.95 -1.52
CA PHE A 241 12.03 -6.17 -1.18
C PHE A 241 11.95 -5.85 0.33
N PHE A 242 12.12 -6.86 1.19
CA PHE A 242 12.13 -6.67 2.65
C PHE A 242 13.30 -5.79 3.13
N ARG A 243 14.52 -6.02 2.61
CA ARG A 243 15.69 -5.19 2.92
C ARG A 243 15.48 -3.74 2.50
N ARG A 244 14.94 -3.50 1.29
CA ARG A 244 14.62 -2.14 0.83
C ARG A 244 13.63 -1.46 1.77
N ALA A 245 12.54 -2.12 2.16
CA ALA A 245 11.58 -1.57 3.11
C ALA A 245 12.24 -1.22 4.45
N PHE A 246 13.11 -2.09 4.97
CA PHE A 246 13.85 -1.81 6.21
C PHE A 246 14.79 -0.60 6.07
N VAL A 247 15.57 -0.50 5.00
CA VAL A 247 16.49 0.62 4.79
C VAL A 247 15.72 1.93 4.58
N GLN A 248 14.61 1.90 3.83
CA GLN A 248 13.84 3.10 3.48
C GLN A 248 12.98 3.65 4.64
N LEU A 249 12.74 2.86 5.68
CA LEU A 249 12.11 3.33 6.92
C LEU A 249 13.06 4.17 7.77
N ARG A 250 12.58 5.29 8.32
CA ARG A 250 13.27 6.02 9.38
C ARG A 250 13.40 5.17 10.66
N PRO A 251 14.37 5.47 11.56
CA PRO A 251 14.45 4.82 12.87
C PRO A 251 13.12 4.92 13.62
N GLY A 252 12.67 3.81 14.19
CA GLY A 252 11.33 3.72 14.81
C GLY A 252 10.16 3.56 13.83
N GLY A 253 10.41 3.54 12.52
CA GLY A 253 9.39 3.37 11.49
C GLY A 253 8.74 1.98 11.46
N LEU A 254 7.61 1.87 10.80
CA LEU A 254 6.76 0.68 10.78
C LEU A 254 6.61 0.11 9.37
N PHE A 255 6.84 -1.19 9.21
CA PHE A 255 6.49 -1.92 8.00
C PHE A 255 5.26 -2.78 8.27
N ILE A 256 4.16 -2.51 7.57
CA ILE A 256 2.90 -3.24 7.72
C ILE A 256 2.70 -4.13 6.50
N ILE A 257 2.63 -5.43 6.70
CA ILE A 257 2.62 -6.45 5.66
C ILE A 257 1.41 -7.39 5.83
N GLU A 258 0.66 -7.63 4.75
CA GLU A 258 -0.41 -8.65 4.68
C GLU A 258 0.08 -9.74 3.72
N PRO A 259 0.80 -10.77 4.21
CA PRO A 259 1.25 -11.86 3.39
C PRO A 259 0.08 -12.76 2.99
N GLN A 260 0.04 -13.18 1.73
CA GLN A 260 -0.94 -14.18 1.32
C GLN A 260 -0.43 -15.60 1.60
N SER A 261 -1.35 -16.48 1.94
CA SER A 261 -1.06 -17.88 2.24
C SER A 261 -0.53 -18.63 1.01
N PHE A 262 0.39 -19.58 1.25
CA PHE A 262 1.15 -20.26 0.20
C PHE A 262 0.29 -21.19 -0.69
N ASP A 263 -0.79 -21.74 -0.16
CA ASP A 263 -1.77 -22.54 -0.92
C ASP A 263 -2.37 -21.75 -2.10
N THR A 264 -2.45 -20.42 -1.98
CA THR A 264 -2.94 -19.55 -3.07
C THR A 264 -1.93 -19.33 -4.20
N TYR A 265 -0.67 -19.77 -4.05
CA TYR A 265 0.41 -19.47 -5.00
C TYR A 265 0.31 -20.33 -6.26
N LYS A 266 0.10 -21.64 -6.12
CA LYS A 266 0.19 -22.61 -7.22
C LYS A 266 -0.71 -22.25 -8.40
N LYS A 267 -1.94 -21.79 -8.12
CA LYS A 267 -2.89 -21.37 -9.16
C LYS A 267 -2.39 -20.17 -9.96
N ARG A 268 -1.73 -19.21 -9.29
CA ARG A 268 -1.20 -17.98 -9.91
C ARG A 268 0.15 -18.19 -10.57
N ALA A 269 0.98 -19.09 -10.06
CA ALA A 269 2.25 -19.47 -10.69
C ALA A 269 2.07 -20.00 -12.13
N LYS A 270 0.91 -20.60 -12.44
CA LYS A 270 0.57 -21.08 -13.81
C LYS A 270 0.34 -19.97 -14.83
N LEU A 271 0.35 -18.69 -14.42
CA LEU A 271 0.14 -17.57 -15.33
C LEU A 271 1.29 -17.43 -16.32
N MET A 272 2.54 -17.64 -15.89
CA MET A 272 3.73 -17.55 -16.75
C MET A 272 4.75 -18.65 -16.41
N PRO A 273 5.50 -19.18 -17.39
CA PRO A 273 6.51 -20.22 -17.15
C PRO A 273 7.57 -19.80 -16.11
N GLU A 274 8.04 -18.55 -16.15
CA GLU A 274 9.05 -18.07 -15.21
C GLU A 274 8.52 -18.03 -13.78
N MET A 275 7.22 -17.72 -13.60
CA MET A 275 6.58 -17.76 -12.28
C MET A 275 6.47 -19.19 -11.74
N MET A 276 6.30 -20.17 -12.61
CA MET A 276 6.28 -21.59 -12.21
C MET A 276 7.68 -22.08 -11.82
N VAL A 277 8.73 -21.59 -12.48
CA VAL A 277 10.13 -21.86 -12.08
C VAL A 277 10.37 -21.32 -10.68
N ASN A 278 10.07 -20.03 -10.46
CA ASN A 278 10.21 -19.41 -9.14
C ASN A 278 9.39 -20.15 -8.08
N TYR A 279 8.12 -20.48 -8.36
CA TYR A 279 7.26 -21.20 -7.41
C TYR A 279 7.87 -22.52 -6.93
N LYS A 280 8.52 -23.27 -7.84
CA LYS A 280 9.18 -24.54 -7.50
C LYS A 280 10.48 -24.36 -6.72
N SER A 281 11.10 -23.18 -6.79
CA SER A 281 12.36 -22.87 -6.09
C SER A 281 12.16 -22.09 -4.79
N ILE A 282 10.92 -21.82 -4.37
CA ILE A 282 10.63 -21.10 -3.11
C ILE A 282 11.09 -21.95 -1.92
N VAL A 283 11.89 -21.33 -1.05
CA VAL A 283 12.31 -21.90 0.25
C VAL A 283 11.86 -21.01 1.40
N LEU A 284 11.83 -19.69 1.21
CA LEU A 284 11.31 -18.75 2.20
C LEU A 284 9.78 -18.69 2.11
N PHE A 285 9.08 -19.53 2.87
CA PHE A 285 7.62 -19.56 2.89
C PHE A 285 7.00 -18.42 3.73
N PRO A 286 5.73 -18.03 3.48
CA PRO A 286 5.03 -16.96 4.21
C PRO A 286 5.05 -17.09 5.75
N ASP A 287 4.94 -18.32 6.27
CA ASP A 287 5.00 -18.60 7.71
C ASP A 287 6.36 -18.23 8.33
N LYS A 288 7.42 -18.16 7.51
CA LYS A 288 8.77 -17.76 7.92
C LYS A 288 9.04 -16.27 7.74
N PHE A 289 8.14 -15.48 7.16
CA PHE A 289 8.40 -14.06 6.89
C PHE A 289 8.65 -13.27 8.17
N LYS A 290 7.88 -13.52 9.23
CA LYS A 290 8.07 -12.87 10.54
C LYS A 290 9.48 -13.12 11.08
N ASP A 291 9.93 -14.37 11.11
CA ASP A 291 11.25 -14.73 11.62
C ASP A 291 12.36 -14.14 10.74
N TYR A 292 12.20 -14.18 9.41
CA TYR A 292 13.14 -13.56 8.48
C TYR A 292 13.24 -12.03 8.68
N LEU A 293 12.10 -11.34 8.84
CA LEU A 293 12.07 -9.90 9.06
C LEU A 293 12.77 -9.49 10.37
N ILE A 294 12.61 -10.27 11.44
CA ILE A 294 13.23 -9.98 12.74
C ILE A 294 14.71 -10.36 12.74
N ASN A 295 15.03 -11.60 12.36
CA ASN A 295 16.36 -12.18 12.57
C ASN A 295 17.35 -11.85 11.45
N GLU A 296 16.88 -11.78 10.19
CA GLU A 296 17.76 -11.59 9.02
C GLU A 296 17.75 -10.15 8.50
N VAL A 297 16.59 -9.49 8.52
CA VAL A 297 16.46 -8.11 8.03
C VAL A 297 16.79 -7.09 9.12
N GLY A 298 16.49 -7.40 10.39
CA GLY A 298 16.87 -6.58 11.55
C GLY A 298 15.76 -5.72 12.15
N PHE A 299 14.48 -5.98 11.83
CA PHE A 299 13.36 -5.39 12.57
C PHE A 299 13.41 -5.81 14.05
N LYS A 300 13.01 -4.94 14.96
CA LYS A 300 13.22 -5.14 16.41
C LYS A 300 12.04 -5.72 17.15
N LYS A 301 10.83 -5.48 16.68
CA LYS A 301 9.60 -6.02 17.27
C LYS A 301 8.54 -6.18 16.21
N TYR A 302 7.58 -7.04 16.49
CA TYR A 302 6.41 -7.24 15.65
C TYR A 302 5.12 -7.20 16.47
N GLU A 303 4.02 -6.94 15.80
CA GLU A 303 2.67 -7.00 16.33
C GLU A 303 1.76 -7.61 15.26
N TYR A 304 1.01 -8.64 15.63
CA TYR A 304 0.01 -9.24 14.75
C TYR A 304 -1.31 -8.48 14.91
N LEU A 305 -1.83 -7.91 13.82
CA LEU A 305 -3.04 -7.07 13.86
C LEU A 305 -4.32 -7.86 13.59
N GLY A 306 -4.21 -9.07 13.03
CA GLY A 306 -5.35 -9.93 12.73
C GLY A 306 -5.64 -10.10 11.25
N ILE A 307 -6.66 -10.90 10.99
CA ILE A 307 -7.18 -11.27 9.66
C ILE A 307 -8.24 -10.24 9.28
N PRO A 308 -8.14 -9.53 8.13
CA PRO A 308 -9.20 -8.64 7.69
C PRO A 308 -10.48 -9.46 7.45
N ASN A 309 -11.59 -9.07 8.08
CA ASN A 309 -12.89 -9.72 7.89
C ASN A 309 -13.45 -9.45 6.48
N ALA A 310 -12.87 -10.05 5.45
CA ALA A 310 -13.34 -9.96 4.08
C ALA A 310 -14.55 -10.90 3.88
N LYS A 311 -15.53 -10.43 3.09
CA LYS A 311 -16.72 -11.23 2.78
C LYS A 311 -16.47 -12.36 1.79
N THR A 312 -15.33 -12.35 1.09
CA THR A 312 -15.03 -13.26 0.00
C THR A 312 -13.88 -14.20 0.39
N PRO A 313 -14.08 -15.53 0.31
CA PRO A 313 -13.04 -16.50 0.66
C PRO A 313 -11.73 -16.27 -0.08
N GLY A 314 -10.60 -16.39 0.63
CA GLY A 314 -9.26 -16.13 0.10
C GLY A 314 -8.81 -14.66 0.17
N TYR A 315 -9.62 -13.80 0.81
CA TYR A 315 -9.23 -12.48 1.30
C TYR A 315 -9.29 -12.37 2.84
N GLU A 316 -9.56 -13.49 3.49
CA GLU A 316 -9.37 -13.71 4.93
C GLU A 316 -7.87 -13.78 5.21
#